data_AF-A0A5S3VXW1-F1
#
_entry.id   AF-A0A5S3VXW1-F1
#
_cell.length_a   1.000
_cell.length_b   1.000
_cell.length_c   1.000
_cell.angle_alpha   90.00
_cell.angle_beta   90.00
_cell.angle_gamma   90.00
#
_symmetry.space_group_name_H-M   'P 1'
#
loop_
_entity.id
_entity.type
_entity.pdbx_description
1 polymer ?
#
loop_
_entity_poly.entity_id
_entity_poly.type
_entity_poly.pdbx_seq_one_letter_code
_entity_poly.pdbx_strand_id
1 'polypeptide(L)'
;MKSLDEVKQKIIEMGHCKAAYTLAHAAASACNQSYGVSLLRISAGLDYYNMKLVAVLFNITKQPDFSNADQTEMLYWLDENGWLESTPTATSASSNQGVEKSSVSSFENSSLYNNEVSQ
;
A
#
# COMPACT_ATOMS: atom_id res chain seq x y z
N MET A 1 8.71 -17.41 1.21
CA MET A 1 7.61 -18.29 1.69
C MET A 1 6.97 -18.85 0.44
N LYS A 2 6.95 -20.17 0.27
CA LYS A 2 6.61 -20.77 -1.04
C LYS A 2 5.24 -20.33 -1.57
N SER A 3 4.25 -20.22 -0.68
CA SER A 3 2.91 -19.77 -1.03
C SER A 3 2.85 -18.30 -1.46
N LEU A 4 3.65 -17.42 -0.85
CA LEU A 4 3.75 -16.02 -1.26
C LEU A 4 4.50 -15.88 -2.59
N ASP A 5 5.53 -16.69 -2.81
CA ASP A 5 6.28 -16.72 -4.07
C ASP A 5 5.40 -17.18 -5.24
N GLU A 6 4.57 -18.20 -5.01
CA GLU A 6 3.58 -18.68 -5.99
C GLU A 6 2.53 -17.60 -6.31
N VAL A 7 2.03 -16.89 -5.29
CA VAL A 7 1.09 -15.78 -5.49
C VAL A 7 1.73 -14.63 -6.26
N LYS A 8 2.97 -14.24 -5.91
CA LYS A 8 3.76 -13.22 -6.63
C LYS A 8 3.90 -13.60 -8.10
N GLN A 9 4.32 -14.83 -8.39
CA GLN A 9 4.43 -15.34 -9.75
C GLN A 9 3.08 -15.30 -10.48
N LYS A 10 1.99 -15.67 -9.81
CA LYS A 10 0.66 -15.67 -10.42
C LYS A 10 0.16 -14.27 -10.76
N ILE A 11 0.42 -13.29 -9.90
CA ILE A 11 0.10 -11.88 -10.16
C ILE A 11 0.82 -11.41 -11.43
N ILE A 12 2.11 -11.74 -11.57
CA ILE A 12 2.90 -11.39 -12.76
C ILE A 12 2.33 -12.06 -14.02
N GLU A 13 2.02 -13.37 -13.97
CA GLU A 13 1.47 -14.12 -15.10
C GLU A 13 0.14 -13.56 -15.63
N MET A 14 -0.73 -13.11 -14.73
CA MET A 14 -2.02 -12.52 -15.11
C MET A 14 -1.87 -11.12 -15.72
N GLY A 15 -0.74 -10.45 -15.49
CA GLY A 15 -0.48 -9.07 -15.91
C GLY A 15 -1.39 -8.06 -15.21
N HIS A 16 -1.37 -6.80 -15.69
CA HIS A 16 -2.12 -5.68 -15.12
C HIS A 16 -3.64 -5.73 -15.39
N CYS A 17 -4.28 -6.85 -15.01
CA CYS A 17 -5.72 -7.04 -15.11
C CYS A 17 -6.40 -6.98 -13.72
N LYS A 18 -7.70 -6.75 -13.70
CA LYS A 18 -8.49 -6.62 -12.46
C LYS A 18 -8.39 -7.84 -11.54
N ALA A 19 -8.25 -9.04 -12.10
CA ALA A 19 -8.07 -10.28 -11.34
C ALA A 19 -6.72 -10.27 -10.60
N ALA A 20 -5.63 -9.84 -11.26
CA ALA A 20 -4.32 -9.71 -10.64
C ALA A 20 -4.32 -8.74 -9.47
N TYR A 21 -4.91 -7.56 -9.64
CA TYR A 21 -5.09 -6.61 -8.55
C TYR A 21 -5.94 -7.19 -7.41
N THR A 22 -6.98 -7.97 -7.73
CA THR A 22 -7.79 -8.63 -6.69
C THR A 22 -6.99 -9.65 -5.89
N LEU A 23 -6.15 -10.46 -6.55
CA LEU A 23 -5.26 -11.41 -5.87
C LEU A 23 -4.17 -10.70 -5.06
N ALA A 24 -3.60 -9.61 -5.58
CA ALA A 24 -2.65 -8.76 -4.88
C ALA A 24 -3.22 -8.17 -3.58
N HIS A 25 -4.43 -7.61 -3.62
CA HIS A 25 -5.10 -7.12 -2.42
C HIS A 25 -5.43 -8.23 -1.42
N ALA A 26 -5.76 -9.45 -1.89
CA ALA A 26 -5.92 -10.60 -1.01
C ALA A 26 -4.61 -11.00 -0.34
N ALA A 27 -3.50 -10.97 -1.06
CA ALA A 27 -2.17 -11.24 -0.51
C ALA A 27 -1.78 -10.19 0.54
N ALA A 28 -2.00 -8.90 0.26
CA ALA A 28 -1.75 -7.82 1.22
C ALA A 28 -2.58 -8.00 2.49
N SER A 29 -3.87 -8.31 2.35
CA SER A 29 -4.78 -8.55 3.49
C SER A 29 -4.37 -9.76 4.33
N ALA A 30 -3.81 -10.79 3.71
CA ALA A 30 -3.26 -11.94 4.43
C ALA A 30 -1.96 -11.62 5.18
N CYS A 31 -1.14 -10.70 4.66
CA CYS A 31 0.13 -10.30 5.28
C CYS A 31 -0.06 -9.25 6.39
N ASN A 32 -1.05 -8.36 6.28
CA ASN A 32 -1.32 -7.33 7.29
C ASN A 32 -2.80 -6.92 7.28
N GLN A 33 -3.39 -6.90 8.48
CA GLN A 33 -4.81 -6.59 8.72
C GLN A 33 -5.20 -5.14 8.38
N SER A 34 -4.24 -4.22 8.23
CA SER A 34 -4.51 -2.87 7.73
C SER A 34 -5.00 -2.87 6.28
N TYR A 35 -4.73 -3.94 5.53
CA TYR A 35 -5.25 -4.14 4.19
C TYR A 35 -6.53 -4.97 4.23
N GLY A 36 -7.50 -4.57 3.41
CA GLY A 36 -8.76 -5.28 3.26
C GLY A 36 -9.04 -5.64 1.81
N VAL A 37 -9.66 -6.80 1.61
CA VAL A 37 -10.28 -7.15 0.32
C VAL A 37 -11.67 -7.72 0.57
N SER A 38 -12.65 -7.28 -0.23
CA SER A 38 -14.01 -7.78 -0.13
C SER A 38 -14.09 -9.23 -0.63
N LEU A 39 -14.74 -10.10 0.15
CA LEU A 39 -15.03 -11.47 -0.28
C LEU A 39 -15.84 -11.49 -1.60
N LEU A 40 -16.75 -10.53 -1.80
CA LEU A 40 -17.50 -10.38 -3.06
C LEU A 40 -16.59 -10.04 -4.24
N ARG A 41 -15.58 -9.17 -4.02
CA ARG A 41 -14.59 -8.83 -5.06
C ARG A 41 -13.78 -10.08 -5.45
N ILE A 42 -13.37 -10.87 -4.46
CA ILE A 42 -12.67 -12.15 -4.69
C ILE A 42 -13.56 -13.09 -5.50
N SER A 43 -14.80 -13.34 -5.05
CA SER A 43 -15.69 -14.33 -5.66
C SER A 43 -16.14 -13.96 -7.07
N ALA A 44 -16.28 -12.66 -7.36
CA ALA A 44 -16.67 -12.18 -8.69
C ALA A 44 -15.48 -11.96 -9.63
N GLY A 45 -14.28 -11.75 -9.09
CA GLY A 45 -13.10 -11.31 -9.85
C GLY A 45 -12.08 -12.41 -10.15
N LEU A 46 -12.10 -13.53 -9.41
CA LEU A 46 -11.16 -14.62 -9.58
C LEU A 46 -11.86 -15.88 -10.11
N ASP A 47 -11.17 -16.60 -10.99
CA ASP A 47 -11.57 -17.96 -11.36
C ASP A 47 -11.28 -18.97 -10.24
N TYR A 48 -11.75 -20.20 -10.45
CA TYR A 48 -11.59 -21.29 -9.49
C TYR A 48 -10.14 -21.59 -9.11
N TYR A 49 -9.19 -21.48 -10.04
CA TYR A 49 -7.78 -21.79 -9.75
C TYR A 49 -7.17 -20.68 -8.89
N ASN A 50 -7.45 -19.43 -9.22
CA ASN A 50 -6.96 -18.28 -8.46
C ASN A 50 -7.63 -18.16 -7.08
N MET A 51 -8.88 -18.63 -6.92
CA MET A 51 -9.51 -18.72 -5.60
C MET A 51 -8.80 -19.72 -4.66
N LYS A 52 -8.16 -20.77 -5.18
CA LYS A 52 -7.39 -21.70 -4.34
C LYS A 52 -6.20 -21.01 -3.68
N LEU A 53 -5.53 -20.11 -4.40
CA LEU A 53 -4.43 -19.32 -3.83
C LEU A 53 -4.93 -18.43 -2.70
N VAL A 54 -6.11 -17.82 -2.84
CA VAL A 54 -6.74 -17.05 -1.74
C VAL A 54 -7.05 -17.95 -0.53
N ALA A 55 -7.52 -19.17 -0.74
CA ALA A 55 -7.76 -20.11 0.35
C ALA A 55 -6.46 -20.50 1.09
N VAL A 56 -5.33 -20.58 0.38
CA VAL A 56 -4.00 -20.77 0.99
C VAL A 56 -3.61 -19.54 1.80
N LEU A 57 -3.82 -18.33 1.26
CA LEU A 57 -3.56 -17.07 1.95
C LEU A 57 -4.38 -16.92 3.25
N PHE A 58 -5.64 -17.36 3.28
CA PHE A 58 -6.43 -17.38 4.52
C PHE A 58 -5.86 -18.31 5.60
N ASN A 59 -5.06 -19.30 5.22
CA ASN A 59 -4.39 -20.22 6.12
C ASN A 59 -2.87 -19.93 6.23
N ILE A 60 -2.43 -18.71 5.89
CA ILE A 60 -1.00 -18.37 5.81
C ILE A 60 -0.27 -18.62 7.14
N THR A 61 -0.90 -18.31 8.27
CA THR A 61 -0.36 -18.51 9.62
C THR A 61 -0.17 -19.98 10.02
N LYS A 62 -0.73 -20.91 9.24
CA LYS A 62 -0.63 -22.37 9.45
C LYS A 62 0.39 -23.02 8.52
N GLN A 63 1.03 -22.26 7.62
CA GLN A 63 2.06 -22.78 6.74
C GLN A 63 3.33 -23.12 7.52
N PRO A 64 4.02 -24.23 7.21
CA PRO A 64 5.20 -24.67 7.95
C PRO A 64 6.40 -23.73 7.79
N ASP A 65 6.45 -22.95 6.71
CA ASP A 65 7.46 -21.93 6.43
C ASP A 65 6.99 -20.51 6.75
N PHE A 66 5.95 -20.35 7.58
CA PHE A 66 5.41 -19.04 7.95
C PHE A 66 6.50 -18.11 8.51
N SER A 67 6.61 -16.93 7.89
CA SER A 67 7.65 -15.95 8.18
C SER A 67 7.05 -14.54 8.13
N ASN A 68 7.26 -13.76 9.19
CA ASN A 68 6.89 -12.34 9.22
C ASN A 68 7.78 -11.50 8.29
N ALA A 69 9.03 -11.93 8.08
CA ALA A 69 9.93 -11.25 7.16
C ALA A 69 9.41 -11.37 5.71
N ASP A 70 8.96 -12.56 5.31
CA ASP A 70 8.46 -12.82 3.95
C ASP A 70 7.14 -12.10 3.69
N GLN A 71 6.28 -11.96 4.71
CA GLN A 71 5.07 -11.13 4.63
C GLN A 71 5.42 -9.65 4.45
N THR A 72 6.45 -9.17 5.16
CA THR A 72 6.93 -7.79 5.04
C THR A 72 7.52 -7.54 3.64
N GLU A 73 8.33 -8.47 3.13
CA GLU A 73 8.89 -8.41 1.78
C GLU A 73 7.79 -8.43 0.71
N MET A 74 6.76 -9.27 0.89
CA MET A 74 5.62 -9.31 -0.02
C MET A 74 4.90 -7.97 -0.07
N LEU A 75 4.69 -7.31 1.08
CA LEU A 75 4.05 -5.99 1.13
C LEU A 75 4.88 -4.93 0.41
N TYR A 76 6.20 -4.88 0.65
CA TYR A 76 7.07 -3.96 -0.08
C TYR A 76 7.03 -4.20 -1.59
N TRP A 77 7.12 -5.47 -2.02
CA TRP A 77 7.04 -5.79 -3.44
C TRP A 77 5.70 -5.38 -4.07
N LEU A 78 4.58 -5.58 -3.37
CA LEU A 78 3.25 -5.18 -3.84
C LEU A 78 3.15 -3.66 -4.02
N ASP A 79 3.70 -2.90 -3.08
CA ASP A 79 3.69 -1.44 -3.11
C ASP A 79 4.62 -0.88 -4.20
N GLU A 80 5.88 -1.32 -4.23
CA GLU A 80 6.89 -0.86 -5.20
C GLU A 80 6.51 -1.14 -6.66
N ASN A 81 5.68 -2.16 -6.91
CA ASN A 81 5.23 -2.52 -8.25
C ASN A 81 3.80 -2.01 -8.57
N GLY A 82 3.23 -1.17 -7.71
CA GLY A 82 1.93 -0.51 -7.94
C GLY A 82 0.73 -1.45 -7.88
N TRP A 83 0.85 -2.64 -7.27
CA TRP A 83 -0.23 -3.62 -7.20
C TRP A 83 -1.33 -3.25 -6.19
N LEU A 84 -1.11 -2.20 -5.39
CA LEU A 84 -2.05 -1.72 -4.37
C LEU A 84 -2.78 -0.43 -4.77
N GLU A 85 -2.44 0.18 -5.89
CA GLU A 85 -2.94 1.49 -6.30
C GLU A 85 -4.41 1.46 -6.80
N SER A 86 -4.95 0.30 -7.15
CA SER A 86 -6.27 0.18 -7.79
C SER A 86 -7.31 -0.52 -6.91
N THR A 87 -7.85 0.26 -5.97
CA THR A 87 -9.16 -0.02 -5.36
C THR A 87 -10.16 1.10 -5.67
N PRO A 88 -11.24 0.82 -6.41
CA PRO A 88 -12.47 1.57 -6.25
C PRO A 88 -13.22 0.97 -5.07
N THR A 89 -12.96 1.45 -3.85
CA THR A 89 -13.88 1.27 -2.72
C THR A 89 -13.79 2.44 -1.76
N ALA A 90 -14.96 2.83 -1.25
CA ALA A 90 -15.29 4.08 -0.59
C ALA A 90 -14.29 4.55 0.49
N THR A 91 -13.93 5.82 0.36
CA THR A 91 -13.42 6.69 1.42
C THR A 91 -11.99 6.37 1.89
N SER A 92 -11.04 7.06 1.26
CA SER A 92 -9.84 7.57 1.93
C SER A 92 -10.24 8.40 3.16
N ALA A 93 -10.45 7.73 4.29
CA ALA A 93 -10.55 8.39 5.59
C ALA A 93 -9.21 8.28 6.32
N SER A 94 -8.49 9.40 6.31
CA SER A 94 -7.67 9.91 7.40
C SER A 94 -6.36 9.18 7.76
N SER A 95 -5.26 9.74 7.25
CA SER A 95 -4.21 10.26 8.12
C SER A 95 -3.53 11.47 7.48
N ASN A 96 -4.13 12.66 7.66
CA ASN A 96 -3.40 13.92 7.63
C ASN A 96 -3.69 14.65 8.94
N GLN A 97 -2.84 14.40 9.94
CA GLN A 97 -2.67 15.32 11.05
C GLN A 97 -2.02 16.61 10.53
N GLY A 98 -2.57 17.72 11.00
CA GLY A 98 -2.50 19.01 10.33
C GLY A 98 -1.16 19.73 10.33
N VAL A 99 -1.03 20.62 9.36
CA VAL A 99 -0.35 21.91 9.52
C VAL A 99 -1.18 22.94 8.74
N GLU A 100 -2.12 23.58 9.43
CA GLU A 100 -2.67 24.88 9.00
C GLU A 100 -2.12 25.96 9.92
N LYS A 101 -1.44 26.93 9.31
CA LYS A 101 -1.27 28.37 9.64
C LYS A 101 0.01 28.83 8.93
N SER A 102 0.08 29.95 8.22
CA SER A 102 -0.88 31.00 7.92
C SER A 102 -0.19 31.85 6.84
N SER A 103 -0.88 32.18 5.76
CA SER A 103 -0.46 33.28 4.89
C SER A 103 -0.77 34.59 5.61
N VAL A 104 0.23 35.43 5.86
CA VAL A 104 0.02 36.86 6.15
C VAL A 104 1.02 37.65 5.31
N SER A 105 0.48 38.48 4.43
CA SER A 105 1.17 39.53 3.69
C SER A 105 0.99 40.88 4.40
N SER A 106 2.07 41.65 4.51
CA SER A 106 2.10 43.12 4.68
C SER A 106 3.57 43.54 4.75
N PHE A 107 4.13 44.14 3.69
CA PHE A 107 4.23 45.59 3.45
C PHE A 107 5.23 46.34 4.36
N GLU A 108 6.28 46.84 3.69
CA GLU A 108 6.97 48.13 3.83
C GLU A 108 7.93 48.48 5.00
N ASN A 109 9.08 49.00 4.53
CA ASN A 109 9.84 50.18 4.97
C ASN A 109 10.98 50.09 6.00
N SER A 110 12.18 50.17 5.42
CA SER A 110 13.16 51.26 5.58
C SER A 110 14.05 51.36 6.84
N SER A 111 15.33 51.61 6.52
CA SER A 111 16.31 52.36 7.30
C SER A 111 16.93 51.70 8.53
N LEU A 112 18.17 51.20 8.37
CA LEU A 112 19.27 51.54 9.29
C LEU A 112 20.58 51.64 8.51
N TYR A 113 20.87 52.87 8.08
CA TYR A 113 22.22 53.37 7.85
C TYR A 113 22.84 53.68 9.23
N ASN A 114 24.12 53.34 9.43
CA ASN A 114 25.13 53.91 10.35
C ASN A 114 26.32 52.92 10.35
N ASN A 115 27.33 53.03 9.47
CA ASN A 115 28.50 53.95 9.48
C ASN A 115 29.28 54.06 10.81
N GLU A 116 30.53 53.56 10.72
CA GLU A 116 31.79 53.94 11.42
C GLU A 116 31.87 53.62 12.94
N VAL A 117 32.96 53.09 13.53
CA VAL A 117 34.37 53.54 13.56
C VAL A 117 35.29 52.39 14.09
N SER A 118 36.55 52.42 13.68
CA SER A 118 37.72 51.62 14.08
C SER A 118 37.92 51.28 15.57
N GLN A 119 38.50 50.12 15.84
CA GLN A 119 39.75 49.96 16.64
C GLN A 119 40.51 48.71 16.18
#